data_AF-A0A419NCI1-F1
#
_entry.id   AF-A0A419NCI1-F1
#
_cell.length_a   1.000
_cell.length_b   1.000
_cell.length_c   1.000
_cell.angle_alpha   90.00
_cell.angle_beta   90.00
_cell.angle_gamma   90.00
#
_symmetry.space_group_name_H-M   'P 1'
#
loop_
_entity.id
_entity.type
_entity.pdbx_description
1 polymer ?
#
loop_
_entity_poly.entity_id
_entity_poly.type
_entity_poly.pdbx_seq_one_letter_code
_entity_poly.pdbx_strand_id
1 'polypeptide(L)'
;MPAAAPLKKSYYSADQSLSLSQLDNEKITQIVRDLDVAESEKEHYVMGWMGLNSVVVVRNYQDKRGTSNGLVLSRGNRYKLTVQAITFRIPKFLLWVTFRRRPRTMTVIAYNKLGEQATGLQQFIHVQDPELRERLENDWRELNDYLGLACWQMDNNRPLWRQLHQEISPQALLTLAESPWFSGKKLQKDGELEGLWSHEQFIGRRSGEHAALLLSWKDEENEDIASYLFERVSANKIRIMLRPRKEEKFYPLNPFDAEHLQQALAKFHQAEQALSDTQRRA
;
A
#
# COMPACT_ATOMS: atom_id res chain seq x y z
N MET A 1 5.63 19.79 15.38
CA MET A 1 6.32 18.52 15.12
C MET A 1 7.58 18.82 14.32
N PRO A 2 8.73 18.16 14.54
CA PRO A 2 9.82 18.24 13.58
C PRO A 2 9.28 17.76 12.22
N ALA A 3 9.54 18.52 11.16
CA ALA A 3 9.13 18.15 9.82
C ALA A 3 9.69 16.76 9.51
N ALA A 4 8.82 15.83 9.10
CA ALA A 4 9.26 14.52 8.68
C ALA A 4 10.29 14.69 7.56
N ALA A 5 11.41 13.97 7.65
CA ALA A 5 12.46 14.08 6.65
C ALA A 5 11.88 13.79 5.25
N PRO A 6 12.21 14.60 4.23
CA PRO A 6 11.65 14.41 2.90
C PRO A 6 12.01 13.03 2.37
N LEU A 7 11.01 12.32 1.87
CA LEU A 7 11.19 11.00 1.30
C LEU A 7 11.92 11.10 -0.05
N LYS A 8 12.84 10.16 -0.28
CA LYS A 8 13.66 10.10 -1.50
C LYS A 8 13.05 9.12 -2.50
N LYS A 9 13.17 9.45 -3.79
CA LYS A 9 12.63 8.68 -4.93
C LYS A 9 13.77 8.23 -5.86
N SER A 10 13.59 7.08 -6.51
CA SER A 10 14.47 6.56 -7.58
C SER A 10 13.64 6.22 -8.83
N TYR A 11 14.18 6.47 -10.02
CA TYR A 11 13.63 6.13 -11.36
C TYR A 11 12.30 6.76 -11.77
N TYR A 12 11.37 6.93 -10.83
CA TYR A 12 9.98 7.33 -11.07
C TYR A 12 9.63 8.54 -10.21
N SER A 13 8.90 9.49 -10.80
CA SER A 13 8.28 10.62 -10.11
C SER A 13 7.11 11.15 -10.92
N ALA A 14 6.18 11.85 -10.27
CA ALA A 14 5.04 12.49 -10.90
C ALA A 14 5.48 13.44 -12.04
N ASP A 15 6.46 14.30 -11.76
CA ASP A 15 6.95 15.33 -12.70
C ASP A 15 7.62 14.78 -13.97
N GLN A 16 8.07 13.51 -13.93
CA GLN A 16 8.78 12.86 -15.04
C GLN A 16 7.95 11.73 -15.68
N SER A 17 6.72 11.52 -15.19
CA SER A 17 5.86 10.45 -15.67
C SER A 17 5.34 10.74 -17.09
N LEU A 18 5.33 9.70 -17.92
CA LEU A 18 4.64 9.74 -19.21
C LEU A 18 3.12 9.75 -18.96
N SER A 19 2.35 10.43 -19.82
CA SER A 19 0.89 10.31 -19.80
C SER A 19 0.48 8.86 -20.04
N LEU A 20 -0.66 8.46 -19.47
CA LEU A 20 -1.28 7.16 -19.74
C LEU A 20 -1.40 6.87 -21.24
N SER A 21 -1.68 7.88 -22.07
CA SER A 21 -1.79 7.71 -23.53
C SER A 21 -0.45 7.42 -24.25
N GLN A 22 0.68 7.70 -23.59
CA GLN A 22 2.03 7.57 -24.13
C GLN A 22 2.74 6.30 -23.66
N LEU A 23 2.13 5.51 -22.78
CA LEU A 23 2.72 4.29 -22.25
C LEU A 23 2.72 3.17 -23.29
N ASP A 24 3.88 2.52 -23.41
CA ASP A 24 4.05 1.31 -24.20
C ASP A 24 4.32 0.07 -23.33
N ASN A 25 4.40 -1.09 -23.98
CA ASN A 25 4.64 -2.37 -23.32
C ASN A 25 6.02 -2.45 -22.67
N GLU A 26 7.04 -1.80 -23.25
CA GLU A 26 8.41 -1.81 -22.73
C GLU A 26 8.49 -1.05 -21.41
N LYS A 27 7.89 0.14 -21.34
CA LYS A 27 7.82 0.96 -20.13
C LYS A 27 7.05 0.26 -19.01
N ILE A 28 5.88 -0.30 -19.30
CA ILE A 28 5.11 -1.04 -18.28
C ILE A 28 5.90 -2.24 -17.75
N THR A 29 6.57 -2.98 -18.64
CA THR A 29 7.37 -4.14 -18.24
C THR A 29 8.59 -3.73 -17.44
N GLN A 30 9.23 -2.60 -17.77
CA GLN A 30 10.37 -2.07 -17.02
C GLN A 30 9.96 -1.69 -15.59
N ILE A 31 8.85 -0.98 -15.42
CA ILE A 31 8.33 -0.61 -14.08
C ILE A 31 8.12 -1.84 -13.20
N VAL A 32 7.51 -2.89 -13.76
CA VAL A 32 7.26 -4.14 -13.02
C VAL A 32 8.57 -4.86 -12.65
N ARG A 33 9.62 -4.74 -13.48
CA ARG A 33 10.93 -5.34 -13.21
C ARG A 33 11.70 -4.58 -12.14
N ASP A 34 11.61 -3.25 -12.10
CA ASP A 34 12.35 -2.47 -11.10
C ASP A 34 11.82 -2.68 -9.67
N LEU A 35 10.55 -3.11 -9.53
CA LEU A 35 9.94 -3.50 -8.26
C LEU A 35 10.04 -4.99 -7.95
N ASP A 36 10.88 -5.72 -8.69
CA ASP A 36 11.05 -7.15 -8.50
C ASP A 36 11.83 -7.45 -7.21
N VAL A 37 11.10 -7.78 -6.15
CA VAL A 37 11.68 -8.24 -4.88
C VAL A 37 12.10 -9.72 -4.93
N ALA A 38 11.57 -10.49 -5.88
CA ALA A 38 11.66 -11.95 -5.87
C ALA A 38 12.72 -12.53 -6.81
N GLU A 39 13.22 -11.74 -7.78
CA GLU A 39 14.14 -12.17 -8.85
C GLU A 39 13.66 -13.46 -9.56
N SER A 40 12.34 -13.68 -9.58
CA SER A 40 11.73 -14.95 -9.97
C SER A 40 10.94 -14.83 -11.26
N GLU A 41 11.20 -15.72 -12.20
CA GLU A 41 10.39 -15.84 -13.42
C GLU A 41 9.00 -16.44 -13.17
N LYS A 42 8.62 -16.78 -11.93
CA LYS A 42 7.27 -17.29 -11.62
C LYS A 42 6.26 -16.15 -11.47
N GLU A 43 4.97 -16.48 -11.59
CA GLU A 43 3.89 -15.56 -11.26
C GLU A 43 4.07 -15.02 -9.83
N HIS A 44 4.04 -13.70 -9.71
CA HIS A 44 4.21 -13.03 -8.44
C HIS A 44 3.37 -11.76 -8.36
N TYR A 45 2.79 -11.52 -7.20
CA TYR A 45 2.03 -10.32 -6.88
C TYR A 45 2.72 -9.60 -5.73
N VAL A 46 3.06 -8.34 -5.95
CA VAL A 46 3.51 -7.45 -4.89
C VAL A 46 2.37 -6.49 -4.59
N MET A 47 1.75 -6.64 -3.44
CA MET A 47 0.74 -5.69 -2.95
C MET A 47 1.46 -4.60 -2.16
N GLY A 48 1.03 -3.35 -2.27
CA GLY A 48 1.46 -2.24 -1.42
C GLY A 48 0.35 -1.19 -1.29
N TRP A 49 0.67 -0.08 -0.65
CA TRP A 49 -0.32 0.93 -0.26
C TRP A 49 0.13 2.35 -0.59
N MET A 50 -0.64 3.01 -1.47
CA MET A 50 -0.48 4.43 -1.81
C MET A 50 -1.55 5.23 -1.07
N GLY A 51 -1.17 5.77 0.09
CA GLY A 51 -2.14 6.15 1.10
C GLY A 51 -3.06 4.96 1.43
N LEU A 52 -4.35 5.19 1.60
CA LEU A 52 -5.30 4.11 1.91
C LEU A 52 -5.78 3.33 0.67
N ASN A 53 -5.12 3.51 -0.48
CA ASN A 53 -5.46 2.88 -1.75
C ASN A 53 -4.49 1.72 -2.03
N SER A 54 -5.02 0.56 -2.41
CA SER A 54 -4.18 -0.60 -2.70
C SER A 54 -3.55 -0.50 -4.08
N VAL A 55 -2.27 -0.86 -4.14
CA VAL A 55 -1.49 -1.00 -5.37
C VAL A 55 -1.07 -2.46 -5.49
N VAL A 56 -1.28 -3.06 -6.65
CA VAL A 56 -0.86 -4.42 -6.95
C VAL A 56 0.03 -4.40 -8.17
N VAL A 57 1.29 -4.78 -7.99
CA VAL A 57 2.21 -5.13 -9.08
C VAL A 57 1.96 -6.58 -9.46
N VAL A 58 1.58 -6.79 -10.71
CA VAL A 58 1.34 -8.10 -11.30
C VAL A 58 2.54 -8.45 -12.15
N ARG A 59 3.23 -9.54 -11.84
CA ARG A 59 4.34 -10.04 -12.63
C ARG A 59 4.09 -11.44 -13.13
N ASN A 60 4.34 -11.63 -14.42
CA ASN A 60 4.24 -12.87 -15.15
C ASN A 60 3.00 -13.68 -14.75
N TYR A 61 1.85 -13.00 -14.63
CA TYR A 61 0.57 -13.69 -14.46
C TYR A 61 0.39 -14.64 -15.63
N GLN A 62 0.00 -15.89 -15.38
CA GLN A 62 -0.22 -16.87 -16.44
C GLN A 62 -1.61 -17.49 -16.32
N ASP A 63 -2.42 -17.32 -17.36
CA ASP A 63 -3.70 -18.02 -17.49
C ASP A 63 -3.84 -18.60 -18.91
N LYS A 64 -4.90 -19.39 -19.13
CA LYS A 64 -5.31 -19.95 -20.41
C LYS A 64 -5.35 -18.89 -21.53
N ARG A 65 -5.62 -17.63 -21.18
CA ARG A 65 -5.75 -16.51 -22.12
C ARG A 65 -4.43 -15.85 -22.51
N GLY A 66 -3.34 -16.04 -21.75
CA GLY A 66 -2.07 -15.37 -22.00
C GLY A 66 -1.29 -15.07 -20.73
N THR A 67 -0.30 -14.19 -20.87
CA THR A 67 0.48 -13.68 -19.75
C THR A 67 0.34 -12.18 -19.60
N SER A 68 0.46 -11.66 -18.38
CA SER A 68 0.46 -10.21 -18.14
C SER A 68 1.50 -9.75 -17.13
N ASN A 69 1.97 -8.52 -17.34
CA ASN A 69 2.75 -7.75 -16.38
C ASN A 69 2.10 -6.37 -16.26
N GLY A 70 2.04 -5.81 -15.07
CA GLY A 70 1.63 -4.42 -14.91
C GLY A 70 1.22 -4.05 -13.51
N LEU A 71 0.41 -3.01 -13.41
CA LEU A 71 -0.01 -2.39 -12.17
C LEU A 71 -1.52 -2.30 -12.12
N VAL A 72 -2.07 -2.49 -10.93
CA VAL A 72 -3.48 -2.24 -10.63
C VAL A 72 -3.55 -1.35 -9.40
N LEU A 73 -4.09 -0.15 -9.54
CA LEU A 73 -4.42 0.77 -8.45
C LEU A 73 -5.92 0.68 -8.16
N SER A 74 -6.30 0.52 -6.90
CA SER A 74 -7.69 0.56 -6.46
C SER A 74 -7.92 1.75 -5.55
N ARG A 75 -8.76 2.71 -5.99
CA ARG A 75 -9.17 3.86 -5.18
C ARG A 75 -10.31 3.50 -4.24
N GLY A 76 -10.00 2.70 -3.22
CA GLY A 76 -11.00 2.11 -2.32
C GLY A 76 -12.06 1.33 -3.09
N ASN A 77 -13.34 1.56 -2.77
CA ASN A 77 -14.48 0.98 -3.48
C ASN A 77 -15.03 1.89 -4.61
N ARG A 78 -14.26 2.89 -5.07
CA ARG A 78 -14.70 3.85 -6.10
C ARG A 78 -14.43 3.32 -7.51
N TYR A 79 -13.18 2.99 -7.81
CA TYR A 79 -12.76 2.48 -9.12
C TYR A 79 -11.38 1.81 -9.04
N LYS A 80 -11.02 1.08 -10.10
CA LYS A 80 -9.65 0.61 -10.34
C LYS A 80 -9.09 1.19 -11.63
N LEU A 81 -7.80 1.48 -11.63
CA LEU A 81 -6.99 1.79 -12.78
C LEU A 81 -6.04 0.60 -13.02
N THR A 82 -6.08 0.04 -14.22
CA THR A 82 -5.25 -1.10 -14.65
C THR A 82 -4.33 -0.63 -15.76
N VAL A 83 -3.02 -0.83 -15.59
CA VAL A 83 -1.98 -0.49 -16.57
C VAL A 83 -1.13 -1.73 -16.81
N GLN A 84 -1.39 -2.47 -17.89
CA GLN A 84 -0.81 -3.79 -18.12
C GLN A 84 -0.28 -4.00 -19.54
N ALA A 85 0.81 -4.74 -19.65
CA ALA A 85 1.29 -5.36 -20.88
C ALA A 85 0.82 -6.82 -20.92
N ILE A 86 -0.09 -7.15 -21.83
CA ILE A 86 -0.72 -8.47 -21.96
C ILE A 86 -0.26 -9.15 -23.24
N THR A 87 0.29 -10.36 -23.13
CA THR A 87 0.64 -11.22 -24.27
C THR A 87 -0.37 -12.34 -24.39
N PHE A 88 -1.26 -12.25 -25.38
CA PHE A 88 -2.31 -13.25 -25.59
C PHE A 88 -1.75 -14.60 -26.01
N ARG A 89 -2.34 -15.68 -25.52
CA ARG A 89 -2.02 -17.03 -25.97
C ARG A 89 -2.69 -17.28 -27.31
N ILE A 90 -1.89 -17.34 -28.38
CA ILE A 90 -2.37 -17.65 -29.74
C ILE A 90 -1.93 -19.07 -30.11
N PRO A 91 -2.85 -19.95 -30.56
CA PRO A 91 -2.50 -21.26 -31.11
C PRO A 91 -1.41 -21.17 -32.19
N LYS A 92 -0.43 -22.07 -32.16
CA LYS A 92 0.74 -22.03 -33.06
C LYS A 92 0.33 -21.94 -34.54
N PHE A 93 -0.67 -22.71 -34.98
CA PHE A 93 -1.11 -22.69 -36.37
C PHE A 93 -1.59 -21.29 -36.83
N LEU A 94 -2.26 -20.52 -35.96
CA LEU A 94 -2.69 -19.14 -36.27
C LEU A 94 -1.49 -18.20 -36.35
N LEU A 95 -0.45 -18.41 -35.55
CA LEU A 95 0.80 -17.65 -35.66
C LEU A 95 1.49 -17.93 -37.01
N TRP A 96 1.55 -19.19 -37.44
CA TRP A 96 2.11 -19.56 -38.75
C TRP A 96 1.32 -18.96 -39.92
N VAL A 97 -0.01 -19.07 -39.91
CA VAL A 97 -0.88 -18.51 -40.96
C VAL A 97 -0.77 -16.98 -41.04
N THR A 98 -0.46 -16.32 -39.92
CA THR A 98 -0.23 -14.86 -39.88
C THR A 98 1.24 -14.46 -40.03
N PHE A 99 2.13 -15.39 -40.38
CA PHE A 99 3.59 -15.20 -40.50
C PHE A 99 4.25 -14.59 -39.25
N ARG A 100 3.70 -14.86 -38.05
CA ARG A 100 4.23 -14.38 -36.77
C ARG A 100 4.98 -15.50 -36.04
N ARG A 101 6.14 -15.17 -35.49
CA ARG A 101 6.92 -16.10 -34.63
C ARG A 101 6.45 -16.10 -33.18
N ARG A 102 5.87 -15.00 -32.70
CA ARG A 102 5.40 -14.82 -31.31
C ARG A 102 4.07 -14.04 -31.31
N PRO A 103 3.20 -14.26 -30.31
CA PRO A 103 2.03 -13.42 -30.11
C PRO A 103 2.45 -11.96 -29.87
N ARG A 104 1.58 -11.02 -30.26
CA ARG A 104 1.79 -9.60 -29.98
C ARG A 104 1.44 -9.31 -28.52
N THR A 105 2.31 -8.58 -27.83
CA THR A 105 1.99 -7.97 -26.55
C THR A 105 1.22 -6.68 -26.78
N MET A 106 0.11 -6.50 -26.07
CA MET A 106 -0.74 -5.32 -26.14
C MET A 106 -0.66 -4.55 -24.82
N THR A 107 -0.60 -3.23 -24.94
CA THR A 107 -0.80 -2.30 -23.81
C THR A 107 -2.29 -2.21 -23.54
N VAL A 108 -2.69 -2.49 -22.30
CA VAL A 108 -4.06 -2.40 -21.80
C VAL A 108 -4.07 -1.40 -20.67
N ILE A 109 -4.68 -0.25 -20.92
CA ILE A 109 -4.86 0.81 -19.93
C ILE A 109 -6.35 1.02 -19.80
N ALA A 110 -6.89 0.65 -18.66
CA ALA A 110 -8.31 0.61 -18.47
C ALA A 110 -8.70 1.02 -17.07
N TYR A 111 -9.93 1.51 -16.94
CA TYR A 111 -10.54 1.78 -15.67
C TYR A 111 -11.87 1.04 -15.55
N ASN A 112 -12.29 0.77 -14.32
CA ASN A 112 -13.60 0.22 -14.02
C ASN A 112 -14.12 0.84 -12.72
N LYS A 113 -15.37 1.30 -12.72
CA LYS A 113 -16.03 1.71 -11.48
C LYS A 113 -16.29 0.48 -10.59
N LEU A 114 -16.22 0.69 -9.29
CA LEU A 114 -16.52 -0.30 -8.26
C LEU A 114 -17.78 0.12 -7.47
N GLY A 115 -18.19 -0.72 -6.52
CA GLY A 115 -19.35 -0.46 -5.67
C GLY A 115 -20.68 -0.55 -6.41
N GLU A 116 -21.65 0.26 -5.97
CA GLU A 116 -23.03 0.22 -6.46
C GLU A 116 -23.19 0.62 -7.93
N GLN A 117 -22.23 1.38 -8.47
CA GLN A 117 -22.19 1.78 -9.87
C GLN A 117 -21.12 1.02 -10.67
N ALA A 118 -20.87 -0.25 -10.33
CA ALA A 118 -19.86 -1.05 -11.00
C ALA A 118 -20.09 -1.09 -12.53
N THR A 119 -19.07 -0.71 -13.29
CA THR A 119 -19.10 -0.74 -14.76
C THR A 119 -18.20 -1.85 -15.28
N GLY A 120 -18.46 -2.25 -16.54
CA GLY A 120 -17.48 -3.02 -17.30
C GLY A 120 -16.16 -2.26 -17.46
N LEU A 121 -15.11 -3.01 -17.83
CA LEU A 121 -13.79 -2.47 -18.11
C LEU A 121 -13.84 -1.54 -19.33
N GLN A 122 -13.46 -0.27 -19.14
CA GLN A 122 -13.40 0.73 -20.20
C GLN A 122 -11.96 1.15 -20.45
N GLN A 123 -11.55 1.13 -21.72
CA GLN A 123 -10.20 1.54 -22.12
C GLN A 123 -10.03 3.05 -21.94
N PHE A 124 -8.90 3.48 -21.39
CA PHE A 124 -8.58 4.88 -21.13
C PHE A 124 -8.71 5.76 -22.39
N ILE A 125 -8.28 5.24 -23.54
CA ILE A 125 -8.38 5.96 -24.82
C ILE A 125 -9.83 6.31 -25.20
N HIS A 126 -10.81 5.55 -24.72
CA HIS A 126 -12.24 5.75 -24.98
C HIS A 126 -12.96 6.49 -23.85
N VAL A 127 -12.24 6.99 -22.84
CA VAL A 127 -12.84 7.88 -21.84
C VAL A 127 -13.07 9.24 -22.49
N GLN A 128 -14.33 9.67 -22.58
CA GLN A 128 -14.70 10.97 -23.17
C GLN A 128 -14.79 12.09 -22.12
N ASP A 129 -15.07 11.74 -20.87
CA ASP A 129 -15.16 12.68 -19.76
C ASP A 129 -13.78 13.27 -19.43
N PRO A 130 -13.56 14.59 -19.63
CA PRO A 130 -12.26 15.22 -19.43
C PRO A 130 -11.84 15.23 -17.94
N GLU A 131 -12.78 15.40 -17.01
CA GLU A 131 -12.49 15.42 -15.57
C GLU A 131 -12.02 14.03 -15.11
N LEU A 132 -12.69 12.99 -15.61
CA LEU A 132 -12.27 11.62 -15.34
C LEU A 132 -10.90 11.32 -15.95
N ARG A 133 -10.62 11.77 -17.18
CA ARG A 133 -9.28 11.59 -17.79
C ARG A 133 -8.21 12.25 -16.95
N GLU A 134 -8.41 13.50 -16.56
CA GLU A 134 -7.46 14.24 -15.72
C GLU A 134 -7.23 13.54 -14.38
N ARG A 135 -8.31 13.04 -13.75
CA ARG A 135 -8.21 12.26 -12.52
C ARG A 135 -7.38 10.99 -12.69
N LEU A 136 -7.59 10.23 -13.77
CA LEU A 136 -6.80 9.02 -14.04
C LEU A 136 -5.33 9.35 -14.32
N GLU A 137 -5.03 10.47 -14.97
CA GLU A 137 -3.67 10.96 -15.18
C GLU A 137 -3.01 11.44 -13.88
N ASN A 138 -3.77 12.09 -12.98
CA ASN A 138 -3.31 12.46 -11.63
C ASN A 138 -2.99 11.20 -10.82
N ASP A 139 -3.89 10.21 -10.82
CA ASP A 139 -3.69 8.91 -10.17
C ASP A 139 -2.43 8.19 -10.68
N TRP A 140 -2.18 8.27 -11.98
CA TRP A 140 -0.97 7.71 -12.58
C TRP A 140 0.29 8.46 -12.13
N ARG A 141 0.24 9.79 -12.04
CA ARG A 141 1.32 10.62 -11.51
C ARG A 141 1.65 10.30 -10.06
N GLU A 142 0.63 10.23 -9.20
CA GLU A 142 0.76 9.82 -7.80
C GLU A 142 1.34 8.41 -7.67
N LEU A 143 0.88 7.49 -8.52
CA LEU A 143 1.42 6.14 -8.56
C LEU A 143 2.91 6.17 -8.91
N ASN A 144 3.37 6.97 -9.89
CA ASN A 144 4.80 7.09 -10.19
C ASN A 144 5.62 7.61 -9.02
N ASP A 145 5.09 8.54 -8.24
CA ASP A 145 5.73 8.98 -7.00
C ASP A 145 5.86 7.85 -5.99
N TYR A 146 4.78 7.10 -5.75
CA TYR A 146 4.80 5.91 -4.90
C TYR A 146 5.80 4.86 -5.38
N LEU A 147 5.82 4.55 -6.68
CA LEU A 147 6.78 3.60 -7.27
C LEU A 147 8.22 4.08 -7.06
N GLY A 148 8.46 5.39 -7.20
CA GLY A 148 9.78 5.97 -6.99
C GLY A 148 10.26 5.87 -5.56
N LEU A 149 9.37 6.08 -4.60
CA LEU A 149 9.62 5.87 -3.17
C LEU A 149 9.94 4.40 -2.87
N ALA A 150 9.15 3.48 -3.43
CA ALA A 150 9.33 2.05 -3.24
C ALA A 150 10.68 1.56 -3.81
N CYS A 151 11.05 1.99 -5.01
CA CYS A 151 12.34 1.67 -5.62
C CYS A 151 13.50 2.19 -4.76
N TRP A 152 13.42 3.43 -4.27
CA TRP A 152 14.46 3.99 -3.41
C TRP A 152 14.62 3.18 -2.10
N GLN A 153 13.52 2.77 -1.46
CA GLN A 153 13.59 1.88 -0.30
C GLN A 153 14.29 0.57 -0.65
N MET A 154 13.94 -0.06 -1.76
CA MET A 154 14.51 -1.35 -2.17
C MET A 154 16.01 -1.24 -2.43
N ASP A 155 16.44 -0.25 -3.23
CA ASP A 155 17.84 -0.05 -3.61
C ASP A 155 18.76 0.28 -2.43
N ASN A 156 18.21 0.95 -1.40
CA ASN A 156 18.97 1.40 -0.24
C ASN A 156 18.82 0.48 0.97
N ASN A 157 18.45 -0.78 0.75
CA ASN A 157 18.28 -1.79 1.81
C ASN A 157 17.26 -1.38 2.90
N ARG A 158 16.13 -0.83 2.45
CA ARG A 158 14.89 -0.55 3.20
C ARG A 158 15.15 0.26 4.48
N PRO A 159 15.71 1.47 4.38
CA PRO A 159 16.16 2.24 5.54
C PRO A 159 15.02 2.57 6.52
N LEU A 160 13.82 2.90 6.03
CA LEU A 160 12.69 3.20 6.92
C LEU A 160 12.17 1.96 7.64
N TRP A 161 12.15 0.81 6.96
CA TRP A 161 11.80 -0.47 7.58
C TRP A 161 12.77 -0.83 8.70
N ARG A 162 14.07 -0.67 8.45
CA ARG A 162 15.12 -0.92 9.44
C ARG A 162 15.02 0.06 10.61
N GLN A 163 14.84 1.34 10.34
CA GLN A 163 14.66 2.37 11.36
C GLN A 163 13.48 2.02 12.26
N LEU A 164 12.33 1.67 11.68
CA LEU A 164 11.15 1.31 12.45
C LEU A 164 11.45 0.12 13.38
N HIS A 165 12.04 -0.96 12.87
CA HIS A 165 12.40 -2.12 13.69
C HIS A 165 13.51 -1.86 14.72
N GLN A 166 14.32 -0.80 14.54
CA GLN A 166 15.30 -0.37 15.52
C GLN A 166 14.66 0.46 16.65
N GLU A 167 13.72 1.33 16.31
CA GLU A 167 13.08 2.23 17.27
C GLU A 167 11.94 1.54 18.03
N ILE A 168 11.19 0.64 17.39
CA ILE A 168 10.06 -0.06 18.01
C ILE A 168 10.49 -1.47 18.43
N SER A 169 10.95 -1.60 19.68
CA SER A 169 11.30 -2.91 20.24
C SER A 169 10.05 -3.68 20.70
N PRO A 170 10.05 -5.03 20.63
CA PRO A 170 8.98 -5.85 21.20
C PRO A 170 8.72 -5.61 22.69
N GLN A 171 9.77 -5.21 23.43
CA GLN A 171 9.66 -4.91 24.85
C GLN A 171 9.02 -3.54 25.07
N ALA A 172 9.38 -2.52 24.29
CA ALA A 172 8.72 -1.22 24.34
C ALA A 172 7.22 -1.36 24.03
N LEU A 173 6.86 -2.16 23.02
CA LEU A 173 5.46 -2.44 22.69
C LEU A 173 4.71 -3.09 23.86
N LEU A 174 5.31 -4.08 24.53
CA LEU A 174 4.71 -4.70 25.72
C LEU A 174 4.52 -3.67 26.84
N THR A 175 5.54 -2.88 27.15
CA THR A 175 5.47 -1.85 28.20
C THR A 175 4.38 -0.81 27.92
N LEU A 176 4.22 -0.38 26.67
CA LEU A 176 3.13 0.53 26.30
C LEU A 176 1.75 -0.13 26.42
N ALA A 177 1.61 -1.39 25.98
CA ALA A 177 0.37 -2.15 26.10
C ALA A 177 -0.01 -2.46 27.56
N GLU A 178 0.96 -2.50 28.48
CA GLU A 178 0.73 -2.69 29.92
C GLU A 178 0.69 -1.38 30.70
N SER A 179 0.69 -0.24 30.02
CA SER A 179 0.67 1.08 30.66
C SER A 179 -0.53 1.24 31.61
N PRO A 180 -0.33 1.77 32.83
CA PRO A 180 -1.41 2.11 33.75
C PRO A 180 -2.42 3.13 33.19
N TRP A 181 -2.10 3.80 32.08
CA TRP A 181 -3.03 4.69 31.36
C TRP A 181 -4.36 4.03 31.01
N PHE A 182 -4.34 2.72 30.75
CA PHE A 182 -5.52 1.92 30.45
C PHE A 182 -6.26 1.45 31.70
N SER A 183 -5.68 1.60 32.89
CA SER A 183 -6.29 1.20 34.16
C SER A 183 -7.27 2.25 34.68
N GLY A 184 -8.36 1.81 35.31
CA GLY A 184 -9.30 2.68 36.03
C GLY A 184 -10.29 3.48 35.17
N LYS A 185 -10.27 3.32 33.84
CA LYS A 185 -11.23 3.94 32.91
C LYS A 185 -12.01 2.87 32.15
N LYS A 186 -13.26 3.19 31.77
CA LYS A 186 -14.04 2.32 30.87
C LYS A 186 -13.48 2.44 29.45
N LEU A 187 -12.85 1.37 28.98
CA LEU A 187 -12.23 1.30 27.65
C LEU A 187 -13.27 0.98 26.57
N GLN A 188 -13.10 1.58 25.38
CA GLN A 188 -13.86 1.23 24.18
C GLN A 188 -13.24 0.00 23.52
N LYS A 189 -14.07 -0.88 22.94
CA LYS A 189 -13.60 -2.08 22.23
C LYS A 189 -13.51 -1.85 20.73
N ASP A 190 -12.45 -2.37 20.12
CA ASP A 190 -12.27 -2.53 18.68
C ASP A 190 -11.75 -3.96 18.43
N GLY A 191 -12.69 -4.88 18.19
CA GLY A 191 -12.41 -6.31 18.13
C GLY A 191 -11.87 -6.85 19.47
N GLU A 192 -10.67 -7.44 19.42
CA GLU A 192 -9.95 -7.95 20.60
C GLU A 192 -9.18 -6.87 21.36
N LEU A 193 -9.09 -5.65 20.82
CA LEU A 193 -8.36 -4.55 21.43
C LEU A 193 -9.30 -3.64 22.23
N GLU A 194 -8.75 -3.04 23.27
CA GLU A 194 -9.46 -2.08 24.13
C GLU A 194 -8.65 -0.79 24.31
N GLY A 195 -9.31 0.36 24.28
CA GLY A 195 -8.60 1.64 24.22
C GLY A 195 -9.42 2.87 24.54
N LEU A 196 -8.78 4.03 24.37
CA LEU A 196 -9.39 5.35 24.55
C LEU A 196 -8.91 6.29 23.45
N TRP A 197 -9.72 7.32 23.20
CA TRP A 197 -9.30 8.44 22.36
C TRP A 197 -8.40 9.39 23.14
N SER A 198 -7.26 9.73 22.54
CA SER A 198 -6.35 10.78 22.97
C SER A 198 -6.26 11.80 21.84
N HIS A 199 -6.93 12.94 22.02
CA HIS A 199 -7.13 13.93 20.95
C HIS A 199 -7.69 13.28 19.68
N GLU A 200 -6.98 13.36 18.56
CA GLU A 200 -7.40 12.84 17.24
C GLU A 200 -7.00 11.39 16.97
N GLN A 201 -6.39 10.72 17.95
CA GLN A 201 -5.90 9.35 17.82
C GLN A 201 -6.57 8.42 18.84
N PHE A 202 -7.14 7.32 18.35
CA PHE A 202 -7.53 6.22 19.21
C PHE A 202 -6.31 5.35 19.50
N ILE A 203 -6.05 5.10 20.78
CA ILE A 203 -4.97 4.24 21.23
C ILE A 203 -5.63 3.03 21.91
N GLY A 204 -5.59 1.90 21.21
CA GLY A 204 -6.06 0.60 21.69
C GLY A 204 -4.90 -0.33 22.00
N ARG A 205 -5.14 -1.30 22.88
CA ARG A 205 -4.14 -2.27 23.30
C ARG A 205 -4.70 -3.69 23.39
N ARG A 206 -3.78 -4.65 23.33
CA ARG A 206 -3.93 -6.02 23.83
C ARG A 206 -2.69 -6.31 24.68
N SER A 207 -2.85 -6.79 25.91
CA SER A 207 -1.72 -7.11 26.81
C SER A 207 -1.35 -8.60 26.77
N GLY A 208 -0.22 -8.95 27.38
CA GLY A 208 0.24 -10.35 27.48
C GLY A 208 1.22 -10.76 26.38
N GLU A 209 1.33 -12.07 26.13
CA GLU A 209 2.36 -12.64 25.23
C GLU A 209 2.29 -12.08 23.80
N HIS A 210 1.07 -11.88 23.29
CA HIS A 210 0.79 -11.28 21.98
C HIS A 210 0.40 -9.80 22.13
N ALA A 211 1.16 -9.06 22.94
CA ALA A 211 0.93 -7.64 23.18
C ALA A 211 0.84 -6.87 21.86
N ALA A 212 -0.14 -5.97 21.77
CA ALA A 212 -0.37 -5.19 20.58
C ALA A 212 -0.84 -3.78 20.91
N LEU A 213 -0.53 -2.84 20.02
CA LEU A 213 -0.98 -1.46 20.06
C LEU A 213 -1.70 -1.15 18.74
N LEU A 214 -2.96 -0.75 18.84
CA LEU A 214 -3.78 -0.28 17.74
C LEU A 214 -3.82 1.25 17.77
N LEU A 215 -3.39 1.87 16.68
CA LEU A 215 -3.40 3.31 16.52
C LEU A 215 -4.35 3.68 15.37
N SER A 216 -5.53 4.18 15.72
CA SER A 216 -6.54 4.56 14.72
C SER A 216 -6.66 6.08 14.61
N TRP A 217 -6.93 6.56 13.40
CA TRP A 217 -7.18 7.97 13.14
C TRP A 217 -8.33 8.13 12.16
N LYS A 218 -8.98 9.30 12.18
CA LYS A 218 -9.99 9.64 11.20
C LYS A 218 -9.29 9.97 9.88
N ASP A 219 -9.68 9.28 8.83
CA ASP A 219 -9.28 9.61 7.47
C ASP A 219 -10.28 10.63 6.88
N GLU A 220 -9.80 11.83 6.59
CA GLU A 220 -10.63 12.89 6.05
C GLU A 220 -11.01 12.65 4.59
N GLU A 221 -10.17 11.95 3.81
CA GLU A 221 -10.44 11.72 2.38
C GLU A 221 -11.61 10.76 2.17
N ASN A 222 -11.69 9.68 2.95
CA ASN A 222 -12.73 8.65 2.82
C ASN A 222 -13.81 8.73 3.91
N GLU A 223 -13.74 9.71 4.82
CA GLU A 223 -14.64 9.86 5.98
C GLU A 223 -14.76 8.59 6.86
N ASP A 224 -13.66 7.83 6.97
CA ASP A 224 -13.61 6.53 7.66
C ASP A 224 -12.50 6.53 8.74
N ILE A 225 -12.26 5.37 9.36
CA ILE A 225 -11.19 5.14 10.33
C ILE A 225 -10.14 4.22 9.71
N ALA A 226 -8.93 4.74 9.57
CA ALA A 226 -7.76 3.94 9.26
C ALA A 226 -7.02 3.57 10.55
N SER A 227 -6.27 2.47 10.52
CA SER A 227 -5.55 1.99 11.71
C SER A 227 -4.23 1.32 11.38
N TYR A 228 -3.23 1.54 12.23
CA TYR A 228 -2.04 0.69 12.30
C TYR A 228 -2.14 -0.23 13.50
N LEU A 229 -1.79 -1.50 13.31
CA LEU A 229 -1.65 -2.47 14.39
C LEU A 229 -0.19 -2.89 14.48
N PHE A 230 0.43 -2.59 15.62
CA PHE A 230 1.76 -3.05 16.00
C PHE A 230 1.58 -4.25 16.91
N GLU A 231 2.07 -5.41 16.51
CA GLU A 231 1.86 -6.66 17.23
C GLU A 231 3.21 -7.30 17.57
N ARG A 232 3.37 -7.71 18.83
CA ARG A 232 4.46 -8.56 19.28
C ARG A 232 4.18 -9.98 18.82
N VAL A 233 4.98 -10.46 17.87
CA VAL A 233 4.91 -11.83 17.35
C VAL A 233 5.77 -12.77 18.20
N SER A 234 6.91 -12.27 18.70
CA SER A 234 7.78 -12.98 19.63
C SER A 234 8.59 -11.99 20.46
N ALA A 235 9.43 -12.49 21.37
CA ALA A 235 10.33 -11.65 22.17
C ALA A 235 11.24 -10.73 21.34
N ASN A 236 11.55 -11.10 20.10
CA ASN A 236 12.51 -10.40 19.24
C ASN A 236 11.89 -9.87 17.94
N LYS A 237 10.58 -10.01 17.75
CA LYS A 237 9.93 -9.67 16.48
C LYS A 237 8.59 -9.00 16.69
N ILE A 238 8.43 -7.87 16.00
CA ILE A 238 7.13 -7.22 15.81
C ILE A 238 6.63 -7.44 14.38
N ARG A 239 5.32 -7.28 14.20
CA ARG A 239 4.64 -7.16 12.91
C ARG A 239 3.84 -5.86 12.93
N ILE A 240 3.75 -5.23 11.76
CA ILE A 240 2.97 -4.02 11.58
C ILE A 240 1.98 -4.27 10.46
N MET A 241 0.74 -3.86 10.70
CA MET A 241 -0.32 -4.04 9.75
C MET A 241 -1.10 -2.74 9.59
N LEU A 242 -1.58 -2.49 8.38
CA LEU A 242 -2.51 -1.42 8.04
C LEU A 242 -3.91 -2.01 7.91
N ARG A 243 -4.89 -1.37 8.54
CA ARG A 243 -6.30 -1.51 8.22
C ARG A 243 -6.74 -0.20 7.57
N PRO A 244 -6.98 -0.17 6.25
CA PRO A 244 -7.24 1.09 5.54
C PRO A 244 -8.60 1.70 5.89
N ARG A 245 -9.55 0.86 6.34
CA ARG A 245 -10.94 1.21 6.64
C ARG A 245 -11.45 0.38 7.81
N LYS A 246 -12.40 0.88 8.59
CA LYS A 246 -12.81 0.24 9.86
C LYS A 246 -13.29 -1.21 9.68
N GLU A 247 -14.05 -1.46 8.63
CA GLU A 247 -14.65 -2.77 8.32
C GLU A 247 -13.73 -3.69 7.50
N GLU A 248 -12.53 -3.23 7.13
CA GLU A 248 -11.54 -4.06 6.45
C GLU A 248 -10.67 -4.85 7.43
N LYS A 249 -10.10 -5.95 6.94
CA LYS A 249 -9.09 -6.70 7.68
C LYS A 249 -7.76 -5.95 7.73
N PHE A 250 -6.87 -6.39 8.62
CA PHE A 250 -5.49 -5.93 8.66
C PHE A 250 -4.64 -6.58 7.56
N TYR A 251 -3.84 -5.76 6.88
CA TYR A 251 -2.89 -6.17 5.85
C TYR A 251 -1.46 -5.87 6.33
N PRO A 252 -0.51 -6.80 6.22
CA PRO A 252 0.88 -6.52 6.54
C PRO A 252 1.42 -5.34 5.73
N LEU A 253 2.12 -4.42 6.40
CA LEU A 253 2.86 -3.37 5.69
C LEU A 253 4.11 -3.95 5.03
N ASN A 254 4.42 -3.48 3.82
CA ASN A 254 5.62 -3.91 3.14
C ASN A 254 6.82 -3.05 3.53
N PRO A 255 8.04 -3.61 3.45
CA PRO A 255 9.27 -2.86 3.70
C PRO A 255 9.54 -1.69 2.74
N PHE A 256 8.80 -1.58 1.64
CA PHE A 256 8.94 -0.51 0.65
C PHE A 256 7.83 0.54 0.71
N ASP A 257 6.80 0.39 1.55
CA ASP A 257 5.68 1.33 1.70
C ASP A 257 6.13 2.60 2.48
N ALA A 258 7.03 3.39 1.89
CA ALA A 258 7.81 4.43 2.58
C ALA A 258 6.97 5.43 3.40
N GLU A 259 5.87 5.94 2.82
CA GLU A 259 4.97 6.88 3.48
C GLU A 259 4.30 6.25 4.71
N HIS A 260 3.80 5.02 4.57
CA HIS A 260 3.20 4.28 5.69
C HIS A 260 4.22 3.98 6.77
N LEU A 261 5.46 3.62 6.42
CA LEU A 261 6.50 3.37 7.42
C LEU A 261 6.84 4.64 8.22
N GLN A 262 6.97 5.78 7.55
CA GLN A 262 7.21 7.06 8.20
C GLN A 262 6.02 7.47 9.08
N GLN A 263 4.79 7.33 8.57
CA GLN A 263 3.58 7.69 9.30
C GLN A 263 3.32 6.76 10.50
N ALA A 264 3.55 5.45 10.34
CA ALA A 264 3.43 4.48 11.41
C ALA A 264 4.39 4.80 12.56
N LEU A 265 5.66 5.08 12.23
CA LEU A 265 6.66 5.49 13.22
C LEU A 265 6.28 6.78 13.95
N ALA A 266 5.82 7.80 13.20
CA ALA A 266 5.37 9.06 13.79
C ALA A 266 4.16 8.87 14.74
N LYS A 267 3.18 8.07 14.33
CA LYS A 267 2.00 7.74 15.16
C LYS A 267 2.39 6.94 16.40
N PHE A 268 3.35 6.03 16.29
CA PHE A 268 3.87 5.29 17.43
C PHE A 268 4.52 6.21 18.47
N HIS A 269 5.39 7.12 18.04
CA HIS A 269 6.01 8.12 18.91
C HIS A 269 5.00 9.05 19.57
N GLN A 270 3.95 9.47 18.85
CA GLN A 270 2.84 10.24 19.43
C GLN A 270 2.13 9.47 20.54
N ALA A 271 1.86 8.17 20.33
CA ALA A 271 1.24 7.33 21.34
C ALA A 271 2.16 7.12 22.55
N GLU A 272 3.45 6.90 22.35
CA GLU A 272 4.44 6.79 23.43
C GLU A 272 4.49 8.06 24.29
N GLN A 273 4.49 9.24 23.66
CA GLN A 273 4.44 10.53 24.37
C GLN A 273 3.14 10.70 25.17
N ALA A 274 1.98 10.42 24.55
CA ALA A 274 0.69 10.54 25.22
C ALA A 274 0.57 9.62 26.45
N LEU A 275 1.08 8.39 26.34
CA LEU A 275 1.08 7.42 27.42
C LEU A 275 2.09 7.80 28.53
N SER A 276 3.23 8.39 28.18
CA SER A 276 4.27 8.83 29.13
C SER A 276 3.89 10.09 29.90
N ASP A 277 3.31 11.10 29.24
CA ASP A 277 2.92 12.35 29.90
C ASP A 277 1.82 12.15 30.93
N THR A 278 0.97 11.15 30.73
CA THR A 278 -0.07 10.80 31.71
C THR A 278 0.52 10.12 32.95
N GLN A 279 1.61 9.33 32.81
CA GLN A 279 2.33 8.76 33.96
C GLN A 279 3.00 9.84 34.82
N ARG A 280 3.40 10.98 34.24
CA ARG A 280 3.99 12.09 35.00
C ARG A 280 2.97 12.95 35.76
N ARG A 281 1.68 12.84 35.40
CA ARG A 281 0.58 13.61 36.00
C ARG A 281 -0.29 12.81 36.98
N ALA A 282 -0.11 11.49 37.01
CA ALA A 282 -0.73 10.57 37.97
C ALA A 282 0.15 10.41 39.21
#